data_AF-A0AAD9EEL5-F1
#
_entry.id   AF-A0AAD9EEL5-F1
#
_cell.length_a   1.000
_cell.length_b   1.000
_cell.length_c   1.000
_cell.angle_alpha   90.00
_cell.angle_beta   90.00
_cell.angle_gamma   90.00
#
_symmetry.space_group_name_H-M   'P 1'
#
loop_
_entity.id
_entity.type
_entity.pdbx_description
1 polymer ?
#
loop_
_entity_poly.entity_id
_entity_poly.type
_entity_poly.pdbx_seq_one_letter_code
_entity_poly.pdbx_strand_id
1 'polypeptide(L)'
;MAAEDFVAVISGPEMFGDASLGTQHLIGASKWERIDEDKVIGHYQMRSTSVRLTGANSGEEKVEADRRVVLMQSYVKADGKWKLAALKPMGR
;
A
#
# COMPACT_ATOMS: atom_id res chain seq x y z
N MET A 1 -12.39 4.19 9.29
CA MET A 1 -11.31 3.91 10.25
C MET A 1 -10.63 5.23 10.54
N ALA A 2 -10.30 5.53 11.80
CA ALA A 2 -9.53 6.72 12.14
C ALA A 2 -8.09 6.60 11.60
N ALA A 3 -7.37 7.72 11.47
CA ALA A 3 -6.02 7.70 10.91
C ALA A 3 -5.05 6.91 11.80
N GLU A 4 -5.20 7.06 13.12
CA GLU A 4 -4.38 6.40 14.15
C GLU A 4 -4.60 4.89 14.14
N ASP A 5 -5.87 4.45 14.04
CA ASP A 5 -6.21 3.04 13.93
C ASP A 5 -5.61 2.42 12.66
N PHE A 6 -5.66 3.16 11.54
CA PHE A 6 -5.08 2.70 10.28
C PHE A 6 -3.58 2.50 10.40
N VAL A 7 -2.86 3.48 10.98
CA VAL A 7 -1.42 3.35 11.21
C VAL A 7 -1.14 2.16 12.11
N ALA A 8 -1.84 2.02 13.24
CA ALA A 8 -1.63 0.92 14.18
C ALA A 8 -1.81 -0.46 13.55
N VAL A 9 -2.80 -0.62 12.66
CA VAL A 9 -3.03 -1.87 11.93
C VAL A 9 -1.90 -2.12 10.91
N ILE A 10 -1.58 -1.13 10.07
CA ILE A 10 -0.60 -1.28 8.98
C ILE A 10 0.83 -1.46 9.52
N SER A 11 1.18 -0.81 10.64
CA SER A 11 2.47 -0.93 11.30
C SER A 11 2.57 -2.09 12.30
N GLY A 12 1.54 -2.92 12.42
CA GLY A 12 1.56 -4.09 13.29
C GLY A 12 2.43 -5.23 12.73
N PRO A 13 2.91 -6.15 13.58
CA PRO A 13 3.76 -7.27 13.16
C PRO A 13 3.05 -8.24 12.20
N GLU A 14 1.72 -8.33 12.27
CA GLU A 14 0.91 -9.15 11.35
C GLU A 14 0.78 -8.53 9.94
N MET A 15 1.24 -7.29 9.76
CA MET A 15 1.21 -6.53 8.51
C MET A 15 2.63 -6.13 8.10
N PHE A 16 2.96 -4.84 8.07
CA PHE A 16 4.26 -4.33 7.61
C PHE A 16 5.22 -3.95 8.75
N GLY A 17 4.84 -4.20 10.00
CA GLY A 17 5.66 -3.90 11.17
C GLY A 17 6.73 -4.94 11.51
N ASP A 18 6.73 -6.09 10.83
CA ASP A 18 7.72 -7.14 11.04
C ASP A 18 9.09 -6.71 10.47
N ALA A 19 10.09 -6.59 11.35
CA ALA A 19 11.44 -6.17 10.96
C ALA A 19 12.15 -7.14 10.01
N SER A 20 11.71 -8.40 9.92
CA SER A 20 12.23 -9.39 8.98
C SER A 20 11.60 -9.29 7.58
N LEU A 21 10.57 -8.47 7.41
CA LEU A 21 9.80 -8.34 6.18
C LEU A 21 10.27 -7.14 5.34
N GLY A 22 10.85 -7.42 4.19
CA GLY A 22 11.06 -6.45 3.13
C GLY A 22 9.87 -6.44 2.17
N THR A 23 9.37 -5.25 1.81
CA THR A 23 8.31 -5.13 0.80
C THR A 23 8.62 -4.07 -0.25
N GLN A 24 8.17 -4.31 -1.47
CA GLN A 24 8.16 -3.32 -2.55
C GLN A 24 6.73 -3.22 -3.09
N HIS A 25 6.15 -2.02 -3.04
CA HIS A 25 4.87 -1.69 -3.66
C HIS A 25 5.13 -0.86 -4.91
N LEU A 26 5.41 -1.54 -6.02
CA LEU A 26 5.73 -0.89 -7.28
C LEU A 26 4.44 -0.44 -7.98
N ILE A 27 4.29 0.88 -8.12
CA ILE A 27 3.18 1.51 -8.84
C ILE A 27 3.52 1.56 -10.33
N GLY A 28 2.66 0.96 -11.14
CA GLY A 28 2.76 0.93 -12.59
C GLY A 28 1.81 1.93 -13.26
N ALA A 29 1.11 1.48 -14.30
CA ALA A 29 0.19 2.31 -15.05
C ALA A 29 -0.87 2.92 -14.12
N SER A 30 -1.07 4.23 -14.28
CA SER A 30 -1.92 5.04 -13.41
C SER A 30 -2.95 5.79 -14.23
N LYS A 31 -4.19 5.82 -13.75
CA LYS A 31 -5.30 6.59 -14.32
C LYS A 31 -5.95 7.40 -13.20
N TRP A 32 -6.49 8.57 -13.53
CA TRP A 32 -7.13 9.45 -12.56
C TRP A 32 -8.56 9.77 -12.98
N GLU A 33 -9.45 9.79 -11.99
CA GLU A 33 -10.84 10.21 -12.13
C GLU A 33 -11.10 11.35 -11.15
N ARG A 34 -11.37 12.55 -11.65
CA ARG A 34 -11.79 13.67 -10.82
C ARG A 34 -13.26 13.49 -10.47
N ILE A 35 -13.58 13.48 -9.18
CA ILE A 35 -14.96 13.35 -8.69
C ILE A 35 -15.57 14.72 -8.44
N ASP A 36 -14.81 15.61 -7.78
CA ASP A 36 -15.18 17.01 -7.53
C ASP A 36 -13.91 17.88 -7.38
N GLU A 37 -14.01 19.06 -6.77
CA GLU A 37 -12.87 19.96 -6.54
C GLU A 37 -11.85 19.43 -5.52
N ASP A 38 -12.33 18.73 -4.51
CA ASP A 38 -11.55 18.28 -3.37
C ASP A 38 -11.48 16.75 -3.27
N LYS A 39 -11.96 16.02 -4.28
CA LYS A 39 -11.95 14.55 -4.33
C LYS A 39 -11.53 14.02 -5.69
N VAL A 40 -10.58 13.08 -5.65
CA VAL A 40 -10.05 12.39 -6.83
C VAL A 40 -9.88 10.90 -6.51
N ILE A 41 -10.09 10.04 -7.51
CA ILE A 41 -9.75 8.61 -7.45
C ILE A 41 -8.57 8.33 -8.37
N GLY A 42 -7.55 7.67 -7.83
CA GLY A 42 -6.46 7.09 -8.59
C GLY A 42 -6.67 5.59 -8.79
N HIS A 43 -6.48 5.11 -10.01
CA HIS A 43 -6.46 3.70 -10.36
C HIS A 43 -5.03 3.31 -10.74
N TYR A 44 -4.50 2.30 -10.07
CA TYR A 44 -3.10 1.90 -10.20
C TYR A 44 -2.99 0.43 -10.51
N GLN A 45 -2.18 0.08 -11.50
CA GLN A 45 -1.56 -1.23 -11.50
C GLN A 45 -0.48 -1.25 -10.42
N MET A 46 -0.47 -2.28 -9.59
CA MET A 46 0.54 -2.44 -8.55
C MET A 46 1.10 -3.86 -8.57
N ARG A 47 2.43 -3.96 -8.49
CA ARG A 47 3.13 -5.20 -8.15
C ARG A 47 3.62 -5.08 -6.72
N SER A 48 3.17 -5.98 -5.84
CA SER A 48 3.60 -6.05 -4.45
C SER A 48 4.47 -7.29 -4.26
N THR A 49 5.74 -7.09 -3.95
CA THR A 49 6.68 -8.18 -3.67
C THR A 49 7.04 -8.14 -2.20
N SER A 50 6.99 -9.29 -1.54
CA SER A 50 7.35 -9.49 -0.14
C SER A 50 8.50 -10.48 -0.07
N VAL A 51 9.57 -10.10 0.60
CA VAL A 51 10.74 -10.95 0.91
C VAL A 51 10.90 -11.01 2.43
N ARG A 52 11.19 -12.19 2.94
CA ARG A 52 11.47 -12.39 4.35
C ARG A 52 12.91 -12.82 4.54
N LEU A 53 13.59 -12.16 5.47
CA LEU A 53 14.95 -12.51 5.88
C LEU A 53 14.89 -13.74 6.78
N THR A 54 15.51 -14.84 6.36
CA THR A 54 15.56 -16.08 7.13
C THR A 54 16.81 -16.09 8.02
N GLY A 55 16.73 -15.40 9.16
CA GLY A 55 17.75 -15.43 10.21
C GLY A 55 18.50 -14.11 10.38
N ALA A 56 18.88 -13.79 11.62
CA ALA A 56 19.49 -12.51 11.97
C ALA A 56 20.86 -12.23 11.31
N ASN A 57 21.53 -13.26 10.77
CA ASN A 57 22.94 -13.19 10.32
C ASN A 57 23.24 -13.92 9.00
N SER A 58 22.28 -14.60 8.35
CA SER A 58 22.57 -15.46 7.18
C SER A 58 22.58 -14.70 5.85
N GLY A 59 21.94 -13.53 5.77
CA GLY A 59 21.74 -12.80 4.51
C GLY A 59 20.86 -13.52 3.50
N GLU A 60 20.23 -14.64 3.90
CA GLU A 60 19.34 -15.41 3.03
C GLU A 60 17.96 -14.74 2.98
N GLU A 61 17.57 -14.33 1.77
CA GLU A 61 16.26 -13.77 1.48
C GLU A 61 15.38 -14.86 0.85
N LYS A 62 14.17 -15.02 1.38
CA LYS A 62 13.14 -15.85 0.76
C LYS A 62 12.02 -14.97 0.24
N VAL A 63 11.73 -15.06 -1.06
CA VAL A 63 10.52 -14.46 -1.63
C VAL A 63 9.30 -15.15 -1.00
N GLU A 64 8.52 -14.39 -0.25
CA GLU A 64 7.32 -14.86 0.44
C GLU A 64 6.09 -14.72 -0.47
N ALA A 65 6.02 -13.64 -1.24
CA ALA A 65 4.91 -13.41 -2.17
C ALA A 65 5.28 -12.44 -3.30
N ASP A 66 4.71 -12.65 -4.48
CA ASP A 66 4.66 -11.69 -5.58
C ASP A 66 3.22 -11.56 -6.08
N ARG A 67 2.63 -10.39 -5.86
CA ARG A 67 1.21 -10.12 -6.11
C ARG A 67 1.07 -9.05 -7.18
N ARG A 68 0.06 -9.21 -8.03
CA ARG A 68 -0.34 -8.22 -9.04
C ARG A 68 -1.77 -7.83 -8.76
N VAL A 69 -1.99 -6.54 -8.53
CA VAL A 69 -3.29 -6.02 -8.12
C VAL A 69 -3.60 -4.73 -8.85
N VAL A 70 -4.88 -4.50 -9.13
CA VAL A 70 -5.35 -3.17 -9.49
C VAL A 70 -5.84 -2.52 -8.21
N LEU A 71 -5.29 -1.36 -7.85
CA LEU A 71 -5.64 -0.65 -6.63
C LEU A 71 -6.40 0.62 -6.99
N MET A 72 -7.56 0.82 -6.35
CA MET A 72 -8.21 2.13 -6.30
C MET A 72 -7.81 2.83 -5.02
N GLN A 73 -7.39 4.09 -5.12
CA GLN A 73 -7.14 4.94 -3.97
C GLN A 73 -7.96 6.21 -4.09
N SER A 74 -8.67 6.54 -3.02
CA SER A 74 -9.40 7.80 -2.91
C SER A 74 -8.51 8.84 -2.25
N TYR A 75 -8.51 10.04 -2.81
CA TYR A 75 -7.81 11.19 -2.28
C TYR A 75 -8.80 12.30 -1.96
N VAL A 76 -8.58 12.97 -0.83
CA VAL A 76 -9.32 14.17 -0.44
C VAL A 76 -8.35 15.32 -0.24
N LYS A 77 -8.78 16.54 -0.58
CA LYS A 77 -8.02 17.75 -0.32
C LYS A 77 -8.39 18.26 1.08
N ALA A 78 -7.39 18.33 1.95
CA ALA A 78 -7.51 18.88 3.30
C ALA A 78 -6.40 19.92 3.48
N ASP A 79 -6.76 21.12 3.94
CA ASP A 79 -5.84 22.25 4.12
C ASP A 79 -5.01 22.56 2.86
N GLY A 80 -5.67 22.50 1.70
CA GLY A 80 -5.05 22.73 0.39
C GLY A 80 -4.14 21.61 -0.12
N LYS A 81 -3.98 20.49 0.60
CA LYS A 81 -3.10 19.37 0.24
C LYS A 81 -3.91 18.10 -0.02
N TRP A 82 -3.54 17.36 -1.06
CA TRP A 82 -4.12 16.04 -1.30
C TRP A 82 -3.62 15.03 -0.25
N LYS A 83 -4.55 14.28 0.32
CA LYS A 83 -4.32 13.26 1.34
C LYS A 83 -4.96 11.94 0.91
N LEU A 84 -4.31 10.84 1.26
CA LEU A 84 -4.89 9.50 1.07
C LEU A 84 -6.07 9.34 2.02
N ALA A 85 -7.25 9.05 1.47
CA ALA A 85 -8.48 8.89 2.22
C ALA A 85 -8.91 7.42 2.33
N ALA A 86 -8.68 6.62 1.29
CA ALA A 86 -9.04 5.20 1.29
C ALA A 86 -8.24 4.39 0.26
N LEU A 87 -8.16 3.09 0.50
CA LEU A 87 -7.55 2.08 -0.35
C LEU A 87 -8.60 1.00 -0.63
N LYS A 88 -8.80 0.62 -1.89
CA LYS A 88 -9.68 -0.46 -2.30
C LYS A 88 -9.00 -1.32 -3.38
N PRO A 89 -8.48 -2.50 -3.02
CA PRO A 89 -8.03 -3.47 -4.00
C PRO A 89 -9.18 -3.88 -4.94
N MET A 90 -8.88 -4.00 -6.23
CA MET A 90 -9.77 -4.46 -7.29
C MET A 90 -9.18 -5.76 -7.85
N GLY A 91 -9.83 -6.89 -7.55
CA GLY A 91 -9.32 -8.23 -7.87
C GLY A 91 -9.29 -9.13 -6.64
N ARG A 92 -9.43 -10.44 -6.87
CA ARG A 92 -9.81 -11.47 -5.90
C ARG A 92 -8.87 -11.61 -4.71
#